data_AF-K1L917-F1
#
_entry.id   AF-K1L917-F1
#
_cell.length_a   1.000
_cell.length_b   1.000
_cell.length_c   1.000
_cell.angle_alpha   90.00
_cell.angle_beta   90.00
_cell.angle_gamma   90.00
#
_symmetry.space_group_name_H-M   'P 1'
#
loop_
_entity.id
_entity.type
_entity.pdbx_description
1 polymer ?
#
loop_
_entity_poly.entity_id
_entity_poly.type
_entity_poly.pdbx_seq_one_letter_code
_entity_poly.pdbx_strand_id
1 'polypeptide(L)' 'MRINIEIDEQLIAEAMKIAGLRTKKATVEEGLRLIIQLNQQKKIRDLKGKLLWEGDLEKMRLSQ' A
#
# COMPACT_ATOMS: atom_id res chain seq x y z
N MET A 1 14.38 -18.44 -3.54
CA MET A 1 15.74 -17.85 -3.54
C MET A 1 16.12 -17.51 -2.11
N ARG A 2 17.34 -17.85 -1.68
CA ARG A 2 17.85 -17.48 -0.35
C ARG A 2 18.76 -16.26 -0.53
N ILE A 3 18.53 -15.22 0.25
CA ILE A 3 19.30 -13.99 0.23
C ILE A 3 19.71 -13.70 1.68
N ASN A 4 20.96 -13.29 1.88
CA ASN A 4 21.43 -12.82 3.17
C ASN A 4 21.36 -11.29 3.14
N ILE A 5 20.54 -10.71 4.01
CA ILE A 5 20.35 -9.27 4.14
C ILE A 5 20.40 -8.90 5.61
N GLU A 6 21.01 -7.77 5.91
CA GLU A 6 21.00 -7.18 7.24
C GLU A 6 19.75 -6.30 7.37
N ILE A 7 18.94 -6.55 8.41
CA ILE A 7 17.68 -5.85 8.69
C ILE A 7 17.65 -5.52 10.17
N ASP A 8 17.17 -4.32 10.48
CA ASP A 8 16.91 -3.88 11.86
C ASP A 8 15.96 -4.85 12.59
N GLU A 9 16.39 -5.33 13.76
CA GLU A 9 15.62 -6.31 14.54
C GLU A 9 14.34 -5.74 15.14
N GLN A 10 14.33 -4.47 15.52
CA GLN A 10 13.14 -3.80 16.05
C GLN A 10 12.10 -3.64 14.94
N LEU A 11 12.54 -3.24 13.74
CA LEU A 11 11.68 -3.11 12.57
C LEU A 11 10.98 -4.42 12.22
N ILE A 12 11.72 -5.54 12.14
CA ILE A 12 11.11 -6.83 11.79
C ILE A 12 10.20 -7.35 12.90
N ALA A 13 10.54 -7.10 14.17
CA ALA A 13 9.71 -7.50 15.31
C ALA A 13 8.38 -6.74 15.33
N GLU A 14 8.40 -5.43 15.08
CA GLU A 14 7.21 -4.62 14.97
C GLU A 14 6.34 -5.04 13.78
N ALA A 15 6.96 -5.23 12.61
CA ALA A 15 6.26 -5.71 11.42
C ALA A 15 5.63 -7.09 11.63
N MET A 16 6.33 -8.02 12.29
CA MET A 16 5.79 -9.34 12.65
C MET A 16 4.58 -9.23 13.58
N LYS A 17 4.64 -8.35 14.57
CA LYS A 17 3.55 -8.11 15.53
C LYS A 17 2.32 -7.52 14.85
N ILE A 18 2.50 -6.53 13.97
CA ILE A 18 1.42 -5.89 13.23
C ILE A 18 0.80 -6.87 12.22
N ALA A 19 1.63 -7.62 11.49
CA ALA A 19 1.17 -8.56 10.48
C ALA A 19 0.63 -9.88 11.07
N GLY A 20 0.87 -10.16 12.35
CA GLY A 20 0.48 -11.42 13.00
C GLY A 20 1.24 -12.65 12.48
N LEU A 21 2.43 -12.45 11.91
CA LEU A 21 3.20 -13.50 11.24
C LEU A 21 4.28 -14.09 12.15
N ARG A 22 4.42 -15.42 12.11
CA ARG A 22 5.33 -16.18 12.99
C ARG A 22 6.79 -16.16 12.55
N THR A 23 7.09 -15.81 11.30
CA THR A 23 8.46 -15.90 10.76
C THR A 23 8.91 -14.59 10.12
N LYS A 24 10.21 -14.28 10.28
CA LYS A 24 10.86 -13.15 9.59
C LYS A 24 10.68 -13.27 8.06
N LYS A 25 10.81 -14.48 7.50
CA LYS A 25 10.63 -14.74 6.06
C LYS A 25 9.22 -14.35 5.57
N ALA A 26 8.17 -14.84 6.23
CA ALA A 26 6.80 -14.54 5.83
C ALA A 26 6.52 -13.04 5.90
N THR A 27 7.04 -12.37 6.93
CA THR A 27 6.87 -10.93 7.12
C THR A 27 7.56 -10.11 6.04
N VAL A 28 8.79 -10.49 5.67
CA VAL A 28 9.50 -9.86 4.56
C VAL A 28 8.77 -10.10 3.23
N GLU A 29 8.29 -11.32 2.98
CA GLU A 29 7.56 -11.62 1.74
C GLU A 29 6.25 -10.82 1.64
N GLU A 30 5.51 -10.70 2.74
CA GLU A 30 4.28 -9.90 2.80
C GLU A 30 4.57 -8.40 2.62
N GLY A 31 5.63 -7.89 3.26
CA GLY A 31 6.08 -6.51 3.06
C GLY A 31 6.42 -6.20 1.60
N LEU A 32 7.11 -7.13 0.91
CA LEU A 32 7.41 -6.98 -0.52
C LEU A 32 6.14 -6.99 -1.39
N ARG A 33 5.17 -7.86 -1.10
CA ARG A 33 3.87 -7.87 -1.79
C ARG A 33 3.11 -6.56 -1.59
N LEU A 34 3.11 -6.04 -0.37
CA LEU A 34 2.45 -4.78 -0.04
C LEU A 34 3.05 -3.60 -0.82
N ILE A 35 4.38 -3.54 -0.94
CA ILE A 35 5.07 -2.49 -1.73
C ILE A 35 4.62 -2.53 -3.20
N ILE A 36 4.51 -3.73 -3.79
CA ILE A 36 4.03 -3.90 -5.16
C ILE A 36 2.58 -3.40 -5.28
N GLN A 37 1.70 -3.84 -4.37
CA GLN A 37 0.30 -3.46 -4.37
C GLN A 37 0.10 -1.94 -4.23
N LEU A 38 0.81 -1.30 -3.30
CA LEU A 38 0.76 0.15 -3.10
C LEU A 38 1.21 0.90 -4.35
N ASN A 39 2.26 0.43 -5.03
CA ASN A 39 2.71 1.05 -6.27
C ASN A 39 1.74 0.83 -7.45
N GLN A 40 1.05 -0.31 -7.51
CA GLN A 40 -0.03 -0.51 -8.48
C GLN A 40 -1.20 0.43 -8.22
N GLN A 41 -1.61 0.61 -6.96
CA GLN A 41 -2.66 1.57 -6.60
C GLN A 41 -2.30 3.01 -6.97
N LYS A 42 -1.02 3.40 -6.87
CA LYS A 42 -0.57 4.72 -7.33
C LYS A 42 -0.86 4.98 -8.80
N LYS A 43 -0.92 3.95 -9.67
CA LYS A 43 -1.26 4.12 -11.09
C LYS A 43 -2.68 4.68 -11.31
N ILE A 44 -3.58 4.51 -10.35
CA ILE A 44 -4.91 5.17 -10.39
C ILE A 44 -4.74 6.70 -10.46
N ARG A 45 -3.69 7.25 -9.85
CA ARG A 45 -3.39 8.68 -9.93
C ARG A 45 -3.09 9.14 -11.36
N ASP A 46 -2.64 8.25 -12.24
CA ASP A 46 -2.37 8.56 -13.65
C ASP A 46 -3.68 8.81 -14.44
N LEU A 47 -4.83 8.39 -13.89
CA LEU A 47 -6.16 8.64 -14.45
C LEU A 47 -6.72 10.01 -14.04
N LYS A 48 -6.06 10.73 -13.11
CA LYS A 48 -6.50 12.05 -12.66
C LYS A 48 -6.58 13.02 -13.86
N GLY A 49 -7.75 13.61 -14.07
CA GLY A 49 -8.01 14.54 -15.17
C GLY A 49 -8.18 13.88 -16.55
N LYS A 50 -8.08 12.55 -16.65
CA LYS A 50 -8.31 11.79 -17.90
C LYS A 50 -9.68 11.14 -17.96
N LEU A 51 -10.30 10.89 -16.81
CA LEU A 51 -11.65 10.31 -16.73
C LEU A 51 -12.68 11.42 -16.89
N LEU A 52 -13.71 11.15 -17.70
CA LEU A 52 -14.89 12.01 -17.76
C LEU A 52 -15.66 11.85 -16.44
N TRP A 53 -15.87 12.97 -15.75
CA TRP A 53 -16.70 13.01 -14.56
C TRP A 53 -18.06 13.60 -14.93
N GLU A 54 -19.12 12.84 -14.71
CA GLU A 54 -20.50 13.27 -14.96
C GLU A 54 -21.14 13.66 -13.62
N GLY A 55 -21.30 14.96 -13.39
CA GLY A 55 -21.93 15.51 -12.19
C GLY A 55 -21.98 17.04 -12.22
N ASP A 56 -22.82 17.62 -11.37
CA ASP A 56 -22.93 19.06 -11.19
C ASP A 56 -22.32 19.45 -9.84
N LEU A 57 -21.11 20.01 -9.91
CA LEU A 57 -20.30 20.32 -8.74
C LEU A 57 -20.96 21.39 -7.85
N GLU A 58 -21.71 22.32 -8.46
CA GLU A 58 -22.37 23.40 -7.74
C GLU A 58 -23.60 22.90 -6.99
N LYS A 59 -24.40 22.01 -7.60
CA LYS A 59 -25.52 21.37 -6.90
C LYS A 59 -25.08 20.58 -5.67
N MET A 60 -23.94 19.89 -5.73
CA MET A 60 -23.42 19.11 -4.61
C MET A 60 -22.94 19.97 -3.43
N ARG A 61 -22.53 21.22 -3.70
CA ARG A 61 -22.06 22.16 -2.67
C ARG A 61 -23.20 22.92 -2.00
N LEU A 62 -24.30 23.13 -2.72
CA LEU A 62 -25.48 23.85 -2.22
C LEU A 62 -26.39 22.98 -1.34
N SER A 63 -26.20 21.65 -1.31
CA SER A 63 -26.97 20.72 -0.48
C SER A 63 -26.33 20.44 0.89
N GLN A 64 -25.42 21.30 1.36
CA GLN A 64 -24.68 21.15 2.63
C GLN A 64 -25.05 22.23 3.64
#